data_AF-A0A5E7YVK7-F1
#
_entry.id   AF-A0A5E7YVK7-F1
#
_cell.length_a   1.000
_cell.length_b   1.000
_cell.length_c   1.000
_cell.angle_alpha   90.00
_cell.angle_beta   90.00
_cell.angle_gamma   90.00
#
_symmetry.space_group_name_H-M   'P 1'
#
loop_
_entity.id
_entity.type
_entity.pdbx_description
1 polymer ?
#
loop_
_entity_poly.entity_id
_entity_poly.type
_entity_poly.pdbx_seq_one_letter_code
_entity_poly.pdbx_strand_id
1 'polypeptide(L)' 'MKGFRQWRWHLDEVYVKINGEMHYLWRAVDQEGEVLESYVTKTRDKQAALSFMKKALNVTAHLRQSPPMGCVPTGRQ' A
#
# COMPACT_ATOMS: atom_id res chain seq x y z
N MET A 1 3.26 -21.27 -18.65
CA MET A 1 3.61 -21.32 -17.21
C MET A 1 3.00 -20.09 -16.56
N LYS A 2 2.07 -20.26 -15.61
CA LYS A 2 1.51 -19.12 -14.85
C LYS A 2 2.64 -18.55 -14.01
N GLY A 3 3.24 -17.45 -14.48
CA GLY A 3 4.23 -16.73 -13.71
C GLY A 3 3.57 -16.29 -12.41
N PHE A 4 3.89 -16.96 -11.30
CA PHE A 4 3.59 -16.46 -9.98
C PHE A 4 4.42 -15.18 -9.81
N ARG A 5 3.89 -14.04 -10.28
CA ARG A 5 4.38 -12.73 -9.86
C ARG A 5 4.24 -12.73 -8.35
N GLN A 6 5.36 -12.82 -7.65
CA GLN A 6 5.39 -12.72 -6.20
C GLN A 6 5.08 -11.27 -5.88
N TRP A 7 3.78 -10.95 -5.76
CA TRP A 7 3.31 -9.68 -5.23
C TRP A 7 3.87 -9.55 -3.82
N ARG A 8 4.93 -8.76 -3.70
CA ARG A 8 5.50 -8.32 -2.41
C ARG A 8 5.11 -6.86 -2.29
N TRP A 9 4.78 -6.46 -1.10
CA TRP A 9 4.53 -5.08 -0.74
C TRP A 9 5.24 -4.88 0.59
N HIS A 10 5.67 -3.65 0.81
CA HIS A 10 6.42 -3.23 1.97
C HIS A 10 5.51 -2.33 2.82
N LEU A 11 5.66 -2.45 4.14
CA LEU A 11 4.99 -1.59 5.09
C LEU A 11 6.04 -0.71 5.76
N ASP A 12 5.93 0.58 5.57
CA ASP A 12 6.81 1.57 6.19
C ASP A 12 6.10 2.27 7.36
N GLU A 13 6.80 2.39 8.49
CA GLU A 13 6.42 3.26 9.61
C GLU A 13 7.35 4.49 9.61
N VAL A 14 6.76 5.68 9.48
CA VAL A 14 7.48 6.95 9.40
C VAL A 14 6.92 7.93 10.41
N TYR A 15 7.80 8.73 11.02
CA TYR A 15 7.39 9.82 11.91
C TYR A 15 7.30 11.11 11.11
N VAL A 16 6.13 11.75 11.13
CA VAL A 16 5.89 13.01 10.42
C VAL A 16 5.44 14.09 11.39
N LYS A 17 5.89 15.32 11.17
CA LYS A 17 5.50 16.47 11.99
C LYS A 17 4.35 17.20 11.30
N ILE A 18 3.16 17.20 11.91
CA ILE A 18 1.95 17.86 11.39
C ILE A 18 1.54 18.90 12.43
N ASN A 19 1.41 20.17 12.01
CA ASN A 19 1.03 21.28 12.89
C ASN A 19 1.86 21.41 14.18
N GLY A 20 3.14 21.05 14.13
CA GLY A 20 4.04 21.13 15.29
C GLY A 20 4.09 19.88 16.17
N GLU A 21 3.19 18.93 15.98
CA GLU A 21 3.12 17.68 16.74
C GLU A 21 3.69 16.51 15.92
N MET A 22 4.22 15.49 16.60
CA MET A 22 4.72 14.27 15.95
C MET A 22 3.59 13.27 15.78
N HIS A 23 3.45 12.73 14.57
CA HIS A 23 2.47 11.74 14.19
C HIS A 23 3.15 10.51 13.59
N TYR A 24 2.48 9.37 13.71
CA TYR A 24 2.87 8.10 13.12
C TYR A 24 2.17 7.96 11.78
N LEU A 25 2.95 7.73 10.73
CA LEU A 25 2.47 7.49 9.37
C LEU A 25 2.82 6.06 8.96
N TRP A 26 1.79 5.30 8.62
CA TRP A 26 1.89 3.93 8.10
C TRP A 26 1.61 3.98 6.60
N ARG A 27 2.47 3.39 5.78
CA ARG A 27 2.28 3.34 4.32
C ARG A 27 2.50 1.94 3.79
N ALA A 28 1.55 1.45 3.02
CA ALA A 28 1.71 0.23 2.25
C ALA A 28 2.14 0.61 0.83
N VAL A 29 3.32 0.14 0.41
CA VAL A 29 3.90 0.44 -0.89
C VAL A 29 4.15 -0.87 -1.62
N ASP A 30 3.87 -0.93 -2.91
CA ASP A 30 4.21 -2.11 -3.72
C ASP A 30 5.70 -2.12 -4.13
N GLN A 31 6.11 -3.08 -4.97
CA GLN A 31 7.51 -3.15 -5.44
C GLN A 31 7.85 -2.09 -6.50
N GLU A 32 6.84 -1.55 -7.17
CA GLU A 32 6.99 -0.54 -8.22
C GLU A 32 7.07 0.87 -7.61
N GLY A 33 6.84 0.99 -6.29
CA GLY A 33 6.88 2.24 -5.54
C GLY A 33 5.53 2.93 -5.44
N GLU A 34 4.44 2.28 -5.85
CA GLU A 34 3.10 2.82 -5.76
C GLU A 34 2.55 2.67 -4.33
N VAL A 35 2.01 3.77 -3.79
CA VAL A 35 1.38 3.77 -2.47
C VAL A 35 -0.02 3.20 -2.61
N LEU A 36 -0.22 2.00 -2.06
CA LEU A 36 -1.51 1.32 -2.07
C LEU A 36 -2.48 1.90 -1.03
N GLU A 37 -1.96 2.23 0.16
CA GLU A 37 -2.78 2.78 1.25
C GLU A 37 -1.88 3.54 2.24
N SER A 38 -2.41 4.60 2.86
CA SER A 38 -1.68 5.41 3.85
C SER A 38 -2.56 5.76 5.04
N TYR A 39 -1.97 5.77 6.23
CA TYR A 39 -2.72 6.00 7.47
C TYR A 39 -1.90 6.75 8.51
N VAL A 40 -2.47 7.82 9.06
CA VAL A 40 -1.80 8.68 10.03
C VAL A 40 -2.51 8.63 11.38
N THR A 41 -1.74 8.53 12.47
CA THR A 41 -2.26 8.56 13.84
C THR A 41 -1.43 9.46 14.73
N LYS A 42 -2.06 10.11 15.72
CA LYS A 42 -1.32 10.83 16.78
C LYS A 42 -0.56 9.89 17.70
N THR A 43 -1.11 8.71 17.96
CA THR A 43 -0.59 7.72 18.90
C THR A 43 -0.51 6.34 18.25
N ARG A 44 0.23 5.41 18.87
CA ARG A 44 0.38 4.04 18.37
C ARG A 44 -0.87 3.19 18.67
N ASP A 45 -1.93 3.42 17.90
CA ASP A 45 -3.19 2.68 18.01
C ASP A 45 -3.13 1.33 17.27
N LYS A 46 -3.18 0.25 18.05
CA LYS A 46 -3.15 -1.12 17.53
C LYS A 46 -4.40 -1.50 16.74
N GLN A 47 -5.60 -1.03 17.14
CA GLN A 47 -6.84 -1.36 16.44
C GLN A 47 -6.89 -0.67 15.08
N ALA A 48 -6.45 0.58 15.04
CA ALA A 48 -6.38 1.34 13.82
C ALA A 48 -5.35 0.73 12.84
N ALA A 49 -4.16 0.36 13.34
CA ALA A 49 -3.15 -0.35 12.55
C ALA A 49 -3.66 -1.71 12.03
N LEU A 50 -4.41 -2.47 12.84
CA LEU A 50 -4.98 -3.75 12.41
C LEU A 50 -6.04 -3.58 11.32
N SER A 51 -6.87 -2.53 11.42
CA SER A 51 -7.86 -2.19 10.41
C SER A 51 -7.20 -1.78 9.09
N PHE A 52 -6.13 -1.00 9.17
CA PHE A 52 -5.29 -0.65 8.03
C PHE A 52 -4.67 -1.89 7.38
N MET A 53 -4.05 -2.79 8.15
CA MET A 53 -3.44 -4.01 7.63
C MET A 53 -4.46 -4.90 6.90
N LYS A 54 -5.67 -5.05 7.45
CA LYS A 54 -6.76 -5.78 6.78
C LYS A 54 -7.13 -5.14 5.44
N LYS A 55 -7.19 -3.81 5.39
CA LYS A 55 -7.53 -3.06 4.18
C LYS A 55 -6.44 -3.21 3.11
N ALA A 56 -5.17 -3.09 3.49
CA ALA A 56 -4.03 -3.29 2.60
C ALA A 56 -3.97 -4.72 2.04
N LEU A 57 -4.21 -5.74 2.87
CA LEU A 57 -4.26 -7.14 2.43
C LEU A 57 -5.39 -7.41 1.43
N ASN A 58 -6.55 -6.77 1.61
CA ASN A 58 -7.67 -6.88 0.67
C ASN A 58 -7.35 -6.22 -0.67
N VAL A 59 -6.67 -5.07 -0.67
CA VAL A 59 -6.18 -4.43 -1.92
C VAL A 59 -5.23 -5.36 -2.66
N THR A 60 -4.26 -5.97 -1.97
CA THR A 60 -3.33 -6.94 -2.58
C THR A 60 -4.04 -8.17 -3.15
N ALA A 61 -5.12 -8.65 -2.51
CA ALA A 61 -5.92 -9.75 -3.03
C ALA A 61 -6.66 -9.37 -4.32
N HIS A 62 -7.10 -8.11 -4.45
CA HIS A 62 -7.76 -7.59 -5.65
C HIS A 62 -6.76 -7.35 -6.80
N LEU A 63 -5.58 -6.80 -6.48
CA LEU A 63 -4.49 -6.60 -7.45
C LEU A 63 -3.93 -7.91 -7.98
N ARG A 64 -3.96 -9.00 -7.20
CA ARG A 64 -3.61 -10.35 -7.67
C ARG A 64 -4.49 -10.88 -8.80
N GLN A 65 -5.72 -10.36 -8.94
CA GLN A 65 -6.66 -10.75 -10.00
C GLN A 65 -6.66 -9.78 -11.18
N SER A 66 -6.04 -8.61 -11.01
CA SER A 66 -5.94 -7.59 -12.04
C SER A 66 -4.65 -7.80 -12.85
N PRO A 67 -4.68 -7.72 -14.19
CA PRO A 67 -3.45 -7.62 -14.97
C PRO A 67 -2.68 -6.38 -14.49
N PRO A 68 -1.34 -6.37 -14.52
CA PRO A 68 -0.56 -5.24 -14.05
C PRO A 68 -1.02 -3.97 -14.76
N MET A 69 -1.37 -2.94 -13.99
CA MET A 69 -1.72 -1.59 -14.46
C MET A 69 -0.48 -0.84 -14.99
N GLY A 70 0.44 -1.56 -15.63
CA GLY A 70 1.60 -1.05 -16.38
C GLY A 70 1.50 -1.27 -17.88
N CYS A 71 0.43 -1.89 -18.38
CA CYS A 71 0.13 -1.95 -19.81
C CYS A 71 -1.10 -1.10 -20.12
N VAL A 72 -0.91 0.21 -20.29
CA VAL A 72 -1.81 0.96 -21.17
C VAL A 72 -1.74 0.28 -22.53
N PRO A 73 -2.85 -0.22 -23.11
CA PRO A 73 -2.80 -0.65 -24.49
C PRO A 73 -2.57 0.63 -25.29
N THR A 74 -1.32 0.88 -25.67
CA THR A 74 -1.00 1.86 -26.70
C THR A 74 -1.62 1.32 -27.98
N GLY A 75 -2.90 1.65 -28.18
CA GLY A 75 -3.56 1.54 -29.47
C GLY A 75 -2.81 2.45 -30.43
N ARG A 76 -1.95 1.84 -31.25
CA ARG A 76 -1.48 2.43 -32.50
C ARG A 76 -0.95 1.32 -33.41
N GLN A 77 -1.86 0.67 -34.14
CA GLN A 77 -2.13 0.91 -35.57
C GLN A 77 -3.40 0.17 -35.95
#